data_AF-A0A8H3XK73-F1
#
_entry.id   AF-A0A8H3XK73-F1
#
_cell.length_a   1.000
_cell.length_b   1.000
_cell.length_c   1.000
_cell.angle_alpha   90.00
_cell.angle_beta   90.00
_cell.angle_gamma   90.00
#
_symmetry.space_group_name_H-M   'P 1'
#
loop_
_entity.id
_entity.type
_entity.pdbx_description
1 polymer ?
#
loop_
_entity_poly.entity_id
_entity_poly.type
_entity_poly.pdbx_seq_one_letter_code
_entity_poly.pdbx_strand_id
1 'polypeptide(L)'
;MFDTDLQFVSLGRDRWVDYAQHYGDASQIPPEWHNWIHKIVDTAPTVVPLPRPKYVIQHTENFTGTRKAYRPYNTTAPKITAWEPKPFKRV
;
A
#
# COMPACT_ATOMS: atom_id res chain seq x y z
N MET A 1 43.55 24.07 -10.51
CA MET A 1 42.31 24.82 -10.77
C MET A 1 41.26 23.79 -11.11
N PHE A 2 40.69 23.17 -10.07
CA PHE A 2 39.71 22.11 -10.22
C PHE A 2 38.35 22.80 -10.33
N ASP A 3 37.70 22.57 -11.47
CA ASP A 3 36.38 23.07 -11.78
C ASP A 3 35.35 22.39 -10.86
N THR A 4 35.00 23.06 -9.77
CA THR A 4 34.05 22.59 -8.76
C THR A 4 32.62 23.05 -9.04
N ASP A 5 32.28 23.41 -10.28
CA ASP A 5 31.00 24.08 -10.58
C ASP A 5 29.87 23.16 -11.08
N LEU A 6 30.01 21.82 -11.03
CA LEU A 6 28.95 20.89 -11.50
C LEU A 6 28.53 19.79 -10.52
N GLN A 7 28.93 19.83 -9.24
CA GLN A 7 28.55 18.80 -8.26
C GLN A 7 27.46 19.24 -7.25
N PHE A 8 26.76 20.34 -7.49
CA PHE A 8 25.48 20.60 -6.82
C PHE A 8 24.31 19.85 -7.49
N VAL A 9 24.56 18.67 -8.06
CA VAL A 9 23.47 17.74 -8.40
C VAL A 9 22.81 17.39 -7.09
N SER A 10 21.60 17.91 -6.90
CA SER A 10 20.79 17.72 -5.71
C SER A 10 20.56 16.23 -5.46
N LEU A 11 21.48 15.57 -4.73
CA LEU A 11 21.39 14.17 -4.36
C LEU A 11 20.09 13.94 -3.59
N GLY A 12 19.08 13.38 -4.28
CA GLY A 12 17.80 13.01 -3.70
C GLY A 12 16.62 13.96 -3.95
N ARG A 13 16.78 15.06 -4.71
CA ARG A 13 15.64 15.92 -5.14
C ARG A 13 15.45 16.01 -6.66
N ASP A 14 16.10 15.11 -7.38
CA ASP A 14 15.99 14.88 -8.82
C ASP A 14 14.69 14.20 -9.24
N ARG A 15 14.00 13.51 -8.31
CA ARG A 15 12.72 12.83 -8.55
C ARG A 15 11.70 13.29 -7.51
N TRP A 16 10.51 13.68 -7.95
CA TRP A 16 9.37 14.05 -7.10
C TRP A 16 8.06 13.61 -7.73
N VAL A 17 6.99 13.59 -6.94
CA VAL A 17 5.62 13.27 -7.36
C VAL A 17 4.72 14.43 -6.93
N ASP A 18 3.85 14.87 -7.84
CA ASP A 18 2.75 15.76 -7.51
C ASP A 18 1.48 14.93 -7.30
N TYR A 19 0.85 15.06 -6.14
CA TYR A 19 -0.31 14.24 -5.77
C TYR A 19 -1.58 14.80 -6.38
N ALA A 20 -2.46 13.93 -6.87
CA ALA A 20 -3.73 14.36 -7.46
C ALA A 20 -4.72 14.90 -6.40
N GLN A 21 -4.58 14.48 -5.14
CA GLN A 21 -5.42 14.93 -4.04
C GLN A 21 -4.83 16.18 -3.38
N HIS A 22 -5.70 17.05 -2.84
CA HIS A 22 -5.26 18.25 -2.13
C HIS A 22 -4.46 17.93 -0.85
N TYR A 23 -4.86 16.87 -0.13
CA TYR A 23 -4.11 16.31 0.99
C TYR A 23 -3.42 15.03 0.52
N GLY A 24 -2.19 15.17 0.01
CA GLY A 24 -1.38 14.03 -0.41
C GLY A 24 -0.88 13.22 0.79
N ASP A 25 -0.88 11.89 0.64
CA ASP A 25 -0.21 10.97 1.56
C ASP A 25 0.84 10.15 0.77
N ALA A 26 1.97 9.88 1.39
CA ALA A 26 3.06 9.09 0.79
C ALA A 26 2.62 7.68 0.39
N SER A 27 1.60 7.14 1.07
CA SER A 27 1.05 5.82 0.78
C SER A 27 0.23 5.75 -0.52
N GLN A 28 -0.08 6.88 -1.16
CA GLN A 28 -0.84 6.94 -2.42
C GLN A 28 0.02 6.59 -3.65
N ILE A 29 1.34 6.50 -3.48
CA ILE A 29 2.25 6.13 -4.57
C ILE A 29 2.09 4.62 -4.83
N PRO A 30 1.66 4.22 -6.05
CA PRO A 30 1.51 2.81 -6.38
C PRO A 30 2.89 2.12 -6.42
N PRO A 31 2.94 0.78 -6.21
CA PRO A 31 4.20 0.06 -6.03
C PRO A 31 5.16 0.19 -7.22
N GLU A 32 4.64 0.32 -8.44
CA GLU A 32 5.45 0.53 -9.64
C GLU A 32 6.23 1.87 -9.62
N TRP A 33 5.60 2.94 -9.12
CA TRP A 33 6.20 4.26 -9.02
C TRP A 33 7.03 4.41 -7.75
N HIS A 34 6.69 3.66 -6.70
CA HIS A 34 7.47 3.58 -5.46
C HIS A 34 8.92 3.13 -5.73
N ASN A 35 9.13 2.12 -6.57
CA ASN A 35 10.48 1.67 -6.92
C ASN A 35 11.31 2.75 -7.62
N TRP A 36 10.68 3.55 -8.48
CA TRP A 36 11.33 4.60 -9.24
C TRP A 36 11.63 5.83 -8.38
N ILE A 37 10.68 6.29 -7.55
CA ILE A 37 10.87 7.47 -6.70
C ILE A 37 11.93 7.23 -5.62
N HIS A 38 12.00 6.00 -5.09
CA HIS A 38 13.01 5.59 -4.11
C HIS A 38 14.35 5.16 -4.72
N LYS A 39 14.54 5.36 -6.04
CA LYS A 39 15.79 5.05 -6.75
C LYS A 39 16.24 3.58 -6.61
N ILE A 40 15.30 2.66 -6.43
CA ILE A 40 15.57 1.22 -6.47
C ILE A 40 15.81 0.79 -7.92
N VAL A 41 15.08 1.41 -8.85
CA VAL A 41 15.17 1.21 -10.29
C VAL A 41 15.32 2.55 -10.99
N ASP A 42 16.16 2.61 -12.04
CA ASP A 42 16.39 3.82 -12.82
C ASP A 42 15.30 4.08 -13.88
N THR A 43 14.75 3.01 -14.45
CA THR A 43 13.71 3.10 -15.46
C THR A 43 12.35 3.39 -14.82
N ALA A 44 11.64 4.38 -15.36
CA ALA A 44 10.26 4.65 -14.98
C ALA A 44 9.32 3.50 -15.43
N PRO A 45 8.24 3.22 -14.69
CA PRO A 45 7.31 2.14 -15.03
C PRO A 45 6.56 2.37 -16.35
N THR A 46 6.53 3.60 -16.87
CA THR A 46 6.04 3.92 -18.21
C THR A 46 6.89 3.31 -19.32
N VAL A 47 8.22 3.20 -19.09
CA VAL A 47 9.16 2.63 -20.08
C VAL A 47 9.21 1.12 -19.95
N VAL A 48 9.30 0.61 -18.72
CA VAL A 48 9.36 -0.82 -18.43
C VAL A 48 8.25 -1.17 -17.44
N PRO A 49 7.08 -1.66 -17.93
CA PRO A 49 6.00 -2.04 -17.05
C PRO A 49 6.34 -3.29 -16.25
N LEU A 50 6.00 -3.31 -14.96
CA LEU A 50 6.17 -4.48 -14.11
C LEU A 50 5.18 -5.60 -14.52
N PRO A 51 5.59 -6.88 -14.44
CA PRO A 51 4.69 -8.00 -14.67
C PRO A 51 3.54 -7.96 -13.64
N ARG A 52 2.29 -8.04 -14.12
CA ARG A 52 1.08 -8.00 -13.30
C ARG A 52 0.44 -9.40 -13.24
N PRO A 53 0.78 -10.24 -12.25
CA PRO A 53 0.14 -11.54 -12.09
C PRO A 53 -1.33 -11.41 -11.68
N LYS A 54 -2.11 -12.48 -11.91
CA LYS A 54 -3.58 -12.49 -11.69
C LYS A 54 -4.07 -12.17 -10.28
N TYR A 55 -3.20 -12.28 -9.28
CA TYR A 55 -3.50 -12.02 -7.87
C TYR A 55 -3.17 -10.59 -7.44
N VAL A 56 -2.68 -9.73 -8.35
CA VAL A 56 -2.44 -8.32 -8.05
C VAL A 56 -3.77 -7.60 -7.90
N ILE A 57 -3.90 -6.87 -6.80
CA ILE A 57 -5.06 -6.06 -6.48
C ILE A 57 -4.74 -4.61 -6.84
N GLN A 58 -5.76 -3.81 -7.14
CA GLN A 58 -5.60 -2.37 -7.32
C GLN A 58 -5.00 -1.73 -6.06
N HIS A 59 -4.03 -0.84 -6.26
CA HIS A 59 -3.39 -0.11 -5.16
C HIS A 59 -4.41 0.76 -4.41
N THR A 60 -4.32 0.76 -3.09
CA THR A 60 -5.10 1.61 -2.19
C THR A 60 -4.17 2.27 -1.19
N GLU A 61 -4.48 3.51 -0.83
CA GLU A 61 -3.77 4.26 0.21
C GLU A 61 -3.94 3.63 1.60
N ASN A 62 -3.13 4.11 2.55
CA ASN A 62 -3.22 3.71 3.94
C ASN A 62 -4.47 4.30 4.61
N PHE A 63 -5.37 3.42 5.06
CA PHE A 63 -6.61 3.82 5.73
C PHE A 63 -6.51 3.92 7.26
N THR A 64 -5.31 3.92 7.83
CA THR A 64 -5.12 4.03 9.29
C THR A 64 -5.83 5.27 9.85
N GLY A 65 -6.53 5.12 10.98
CA GLY A 65 -7.30 6.21 11.60
C GLY A 65 -8.64 6.54 10.91
N THR A 66 -8.95 5.93 9.77
CA THR A 66 -10.24 6.10 9.09
C THR A 66 -11.22 4.97 9.43
N ARG A 67 -12.48 5.08 8.95
CA ARG A 67 -13.48 4.01 9.06
C ARG A 67 -13.10 2.73 8.31
N LYS A 68 -12.21 2.83 7.31
CA LYS A 68 -11.73 1.69 6.50
C LYS A 68 -10.47 1.04 7.07
N ALA A 69 -10.00 1.46 8.25
CA ALA A 69 -8.84 0.86 8.89
C ALA A 69 -9.03 -0.64 9.10
N TYR A 70 -7.96 -1.41 8.87
CA TYR A 70 -7.96 -2.85 9.13
C TYR A 70 -8.22 -3.12 10.62
N ARG A 71 -9.16 -4.03 10.91
CA ARG A 71 -9.48 -4.48 12.26
C ARG A 71 -9.24 -5.98 12.35
N PRO A 72 -8.33 -6.45 13.22
CA PRO A 72 -8.09 -7.87 13.37
C PRO A 72 -9.34 -8.55 13.95
N TYR A 73 -9.59 -9.77 13.48
CA TYR A 73 -10.65 -10.65 13.97
C TYR A 73 -10.13 -12.08 14.04
N ASN A 74 -10.86 -12.94 14.77
CA ASN A 74 -10.52 -14.35 14.80
C ASN A 74 -10.92 -15.01 13.48
N THR A 75 -9.94 -15.51 12.74
CA THR A 75 -10.14 -16.25 11.48
C THR A 75 -10.54 -17.71 11.71
N THR A 76 -10.49 -18.20 12.95
CA THR A 76 -10.88 -19.56 13.32
C THR A 76 -12.29 -19.64 13.88
N ALA A 77 -13.00 -20.71 13.52
CA ALA A 77 -14.28 -21.05 14.14
C ALA A 77 -14.07 -21.53 15.59
N PRO A 78 -15.10 -21.42 16.45
CA PRO A 78 -15.07 -22.00 17.80
C PRO A 78 -14.74 -23.50 17.73
N LYS A 79 -13.76 -23.95 18.53
CA LYS A 79 -13.36 -25.36 18.56
C LYS A 79 -14.38 -26.26 19.26
N ILE A 80 -15.16 -25.68 20.17
CA ILE A 80 -16.17 -26.39 20.96
C ILE A 80 -17.51 -25.75 20.63
N THR A 81 -18.47 -26.57 20.20
CA THR A 81 -19.85 -26.15 19.96
C THR A 81 -20.68 -26.34 21.22
N ALA A 82 -21.45 -25.32 21.60
CA ALA A 82 -22.39 -25.42 22.71
C ALA A 82 -23.60 -26.28 22.32
N TRP A 83 -24.18 -26.98 23.29
CA TRP A 83 -25.45 -27.66 23.09
C TRP A 83 -26.59 -26.64 22.94
N GLU A 84 -27.39 -26.77 21.89
CA GLU A 84 -28.58 -25.95 21.68
C GLU A 84 -29.81 -26.62 22.34
N PRO A 85 -30.46 -25.98 23.33
CA PRO A 85 -31.63 -26.55 23.97
C PRO A 85 -32.84 -26.62 23.04
N LYS A 86 -33.45 -27.81 22.94
CA LYS A 86 -34.79 -27.97 22.35
C LYS A 86 -35.83 -27.94 23.47
N PRO A 87 -36.57 -26.83 23.67
CA PRO A 87 -37.55 -26.75 24.74
C PRO A 87 -38.71 -27.71 24.45
N PHE A 88 -38.98 -28.62 25.39
CA PHE A 88 -40.16 -29.49 25.32
C PHE A 88 -41.37 -28.76 25.91
N LYS A 89 -42.50 -28.75 25.20
CA LYS A 89 -43.77 -28.24 25.73
C LYS A 89 -44.44 -29.33 26.57
N ARG A 90 -44.70 -29.05 27.84
CA ARG A 90 -45.54 -29.92 28.68
C ARG A 90 -47.00 -29.70 28.27
N VAL A 91 -47.68 -30.79 27.93
CA VAL A 91 -49.13 -30.87 27.71
C VAL A 91 -49.81 -31.18 29.04
#